data_AF-A0A6M0ESC4-F1
#
_entry.id   AF-A0A6M0ESC4-F1
#
_cell.length_a   1.000
_cell.length_b   1.000
_cell.length_c   1.000
_cell.angle_alpha   90.00
_cell.angle_beta   90.00
_cell.angle_gamma   90.00
#
_symmetry.space_group_name_H-M   'P 1'
#
loop_
_entity.id
_entity.type
_entity.pdbx_description
1 polymer ?
#
loop_
_entity_poly.entity_id
_entity_poly.type
_entity_poly.pdbx_seq_one_letter_code
_entity_poly.pdbx_strand_id
1 'polypeptide(L)'
;MSFSREPLINTLKRPTSWAWVEQVIANLDAILLDHSHCERKAAGVGLNLMFCYPSYTRLVRRLTAIVREELEHFELDVVTERLEELAIKESEFLATLHPEPLDSQLSSFALERGRWRDGERRRRGDGEKD
;
A
#
# COMPACT_ATOMS: atom_id res chain seq x y z
N MET A 1 -11.28 -38.29 -18.94
CA MET A 1 -10.79 -37.21 -18.06
C MET A 1 -11.78 -36.06 -18.15
N SER A 2 -12.53 -35.80 -17.09
CA SER A 2 -13.52 -34.72 -17.04
C SER A 2 -12.80 -33.42 -16.71
N PHE A 3 -12.70 -32.49 -17.66
CA PHE A 3 -12.26 -31.13 -17.38
C PHE A 3 -13.39 -30.43 -16.61
N SER A 4 -13.21 -30.29 -15.29
CA SER A 4 -14.05 -29.43 -14.48
C SER A 4 -13.91 -28.01 -15.01
N ARG A 5 -14.97 -27.50 -15.64
CA ARG A 5 -15.05 -26.13 -16.13
C ARG A 5 -15.03 -25.22 -14.91
N GLU A 6 -13.87 -24.62 -14.63
CA GLU A 6 -13.78 -23.60 -13.60
C GLU A 6 -14.75 -22.46 -13.91
N PRO A 7 -15.39 -21.85 -12.90
CA PRO A 7 -16.31 -20.76 -13.14
C PRO A 7 -15.53 -19.59 -13.73
N LEU A 8 -15.77 -19.30 -15.01
CA LEU A 8 -15.32 -18.07 -15.66
C LEU A 8 -16.02 -16.89 -14.98
N ILE A 9 -15.29 -16.19 -14.11
CA ILE A 9 -15.74 -14.93 -13.53
C ILE A 9 -15.75 -13.89 -14.67
N ASN A 10 -16.92 -13.68 -15.29
CA ASN A 10 -17.12 -12.69 -16.35
C ASN A 10 -17.49 -11.32 -15.76
N THR A 11 -16.51 -10.67 -15.14
CA THR A 11 -16.65 -9.38 -14.44
C THR A 11 -16.57 -8.17 -15.36
N LEU A 12 -15.81 -8.25 -16.46
CA LEU A 12 -15.55 -7.10 -17.33
C LEU A 12 -16.67 -6.88 -18.36
N LYS A 13 -17.09 -5.62 -18.55
CA LYS A 13 -18.17 -5.25 -19.48
C LYS A 13 -17.69 -4.73 -20.83
N ARG A 14 -16.43 -4.28 -20.91
CA ARG A 14 -15.82 -3.73 -22.12
C ARG A 14 -14.33 -4.10 -22.14
N PRO A 15 -13.74 -4.32 -23.32
CA PRO A 15 -12.30 -4.52 -23.44
C PRO A 15 -11.55 -3.20 -23.20
N THR A 16 -10.29 -3.33 -22.79
CA THR A 16 -9.34 -2.21 -22.74
C THR A 16 -9.12 -1.65 -24.14
N SER A 17 -9.07 -0.32 -24.27
CA SER A 17 -8.89 0.32 -25.59
C SER A 17 -7.45 0.24 -26.07
N TRP A 18 -7.26 0.20 -27.39
CA TRP A 18 -5.92 0.20 -27.98
C TRP A 18 -5.14 1.48 -27.67
N ALA A 19 -5.81 2.63 -27.67
CA ALA A 19 -5.19 3.91 -27.30
C ALA A 19 -4.59 3.91 -25.87
N TRP A 20 -5.20 3.16 -24.94
CA TRP A 20 -4.61 2.98 -23.60
C TRP A 20 -3.35 2.12 -23.65
N VAL A 21 -3.34 1.06 -24.45
CA VAL A 21 -2.15 0.20 -24.62
C VAL A 21 -0.97 0.99 -25.18
N GLU A 22 -1.22 1.84 -26.18
CA GLU A 22 -0.19 2.73 -26.75
C GLU A 22 0.40 3.67 -25.69
N GLN A 23 -0.43 4.22 -24.80
CA GLN A 23 0.02 5.07 -23.70
C GLN A 23 0.86 4.30 -22.68
N VAL A 24 0.48 3.05 -22.36
CA VAL A 24 1.22 2.17 -21.44
C VAL A 24 2.59 1.85 -21.99
N ILE A 25 2.68 1.45 -23.27
CA ILE A 25 3.95 1.14 -23.92
C ILE A 25 4.89 2.35 -23.90
N ALA A 26 4.35 3.55 -24.10
CA ALA A 26 5.14 4.79 -24.06
C ALA A 26 5.59 5.22 -22.65
N ASN A 27 4.95 4.72 -21.58
CA ASN A 27 5.19 5.15 -20.19
C ASN A 27 5.37 3.96 -19.24
N LEU A 28 6.07 2.92 -19.69
CA LEU A 28 6.11 1.62 -19.01
C LEU A 28 6.60 1.72 -17.56
N ASP A 29 7.59 2.57 -17.28
CA ASP A 29 8.14 2.78 -15.93
C ASP A 29 7.08 3.25 -14.92
N ALA A 30 6.26 4.22 -15.31
CA ALA A 30 5.21 4.75 -14.45
C ALA A 30 4.11 3.71 -14.20
N ILE A 31 3.83 2.87 -15.20
CA ILE A 31 2.86 1.77 -15.08
C ILE A 31 3.39 0.66 -14.17
N LEU A 32 4.67 0.31 -14.26
CA LEU A 32 5.30 -0.68 -13.37
C LEU A 32 5.31 -0.19 -11.91
N LEU A 33 5.58 1.10 -11.69
CA LEU A 33 5.49 1.71 -10.38
C LEU A 33 4.05 1.65 -9.82
N ASP A 34 3.05 2.06 -10.60
CA ASP A 34 1.64 1.98 -10.17
C ASP A 34 1.18 0.53 -9.93
N HIS A 35 1.64 -0.41 -10.77
CA HIS A 35 1.38 -1.84 -10.62
C HIS A 35 1.93 -2.35 -9.28
N SER A 36 3.18 -2.04 -8.94
CA SER A 36 3.77 -2.42 -7.64
C SER A 36 2.94 -1.90 -6.46
N HIS A 37 2.42 -0.67 -6.56
CA HIS A 37 1.56 -0.11 -5.55
C HIS A 37 0.22 -0.85 -5.47
N CYS A 38 -0.34 -1.27 -6.61
CA CYS A 38 -1.55 -2.07 -6.67
C CYS A 38 -1.37 -3.41 -5.95
N GLU A 39 -0.27 -4.13 -6.16
CA GLU A 39 -0.04 -5.41 -5.49
C GLU A 39 0.12 -5.27 -3.98
N ARG A 40 0.91 -4.28 -3.54
CA ARG A 40 1.04 -3.96 -2.11
C ARG A 40 -0.31 -3.58 -1.47
N LYS A 41 -1.15 -2.82 -2.18
CA LYS A 41 -2.50 -2.48 -1.71
C LYS A 41 -3.40 -3.72 -1.64
N ALA A 42 -3.34 -4.61 -2.63
CA ALA A 42 -4.13 -5.84 -2.66
C ALA A 42 -3.78 -6.75 -1.46
N ALA A 43 -2.48 -6.97 -1.20
CA ALA A 43 -1.99 -7.66 -0.02
C ALA A 43 -2.50 -7.00 1.29
N GLY A 44 -2.41 -5.67 1.37
CA GLY A 44 -2.90 -4.91 2.53
C GLY A 44 -4.41 -5.08 2.80
N VAL A 45 -5.23 -5.07 1.75
CA VAL A 45 -6.69 -5.33 1.87
C VAL A 45 -6.95 -6.76 2.34
N GLY A 46 -6.23 -7.75 1.79
CA GLY A 46 -6.34 -9.14 2.22
C GLY A 46 -6.03 -9.33 3.70
N LEU A 47 -4.93 -8.72 4.18
CA LEU A 47 -4.56 -8.72 5.59
C LEU A 47 -5.61 -8.05 6.47
N ASN A 48 -6.13 -6.89 6.06
CA ASN A 48 -7.18 -6.20 6.80
C ASN A 48 -8.45 -7.07 6.94
N LEU A 49 -8.87 -7.74 5.87
CA LEU A 49 -10.01 -8.66 5.91
C LEU A 49 -9.76 -9.84 6.86
N MET A 50 -8.54 -10.37 6.91
CA MET A 50 -8.18 -11.42 7.87
C MET A 50 -8.32 -10.95 9.32
N PHE A 51 -7.94 -9.70 9.62
CA PHE A 51 -8.11 -9.11 10.96
C PHE A 51 -9.57 -8.83 11.31
N CYS A 52 -10.39 -8.38 10.35
CA CYS A 52 -11.81 -8.13 10.57
C CYS A 52 -12.62 -9.43 10.76
N TYR A 53 -12.18 -10.54 10.18
CA TYR A 53 -12.94 -11.80 10.13
C TYR A 53 -12.13 -13.03 10.59
N PRO A 54 -11.51 -13.01 11.80
CA PRO A 54 -10.55 -14.05 12.22
C PRO A 54 -11.20 -15.43 12.42
N SER A 55 -12.47 -15.48 12.80
CA SER A 55 -13.20 -16.73 13.02
C SER A 55 -13.59 -17.44 11.72
N TYR A 56 -13.50 -16.77 10.55
CA TYR A 56 -13.83 -17.35 9.26
C TYR A 56 -12.63 -18.09 8.67
N THR A 57 -12.25 -19.20 9.29
CA THR A 57 -10.99 -19.94 9.00
C THR A 57 -10.78 -20.29 7.52
N ARG A 58 -11.85 -20.63 6.78
CA ARG A 58 -11.78 -20.90 5.33
C ARG A 58 -11.47 -19.66 4.50
N LEU A 59 -12.00 -18.50 4.89
CA LEU A 59 -11.70 -17.21 4.26
C LEU A 59 -10.26 -16.82 4.54
N VAL A 60 -9.84 -16.89 5.81
CA VAL A 60 -8.47 -16.58 6.25
C VAL A 60 -7.45 -17.39 5.48
N ARG A 61 -7.64 -18.72 5.35
CA ARG A 61 -6.72 -19.58 4.58
C ARG A 61 -6.59 -19.18 3.11
N ARG A 62 -7.71 -18.80 2.47
CA ARG A 62 -7.69 -18.36 1.07
C ARG A 62 -7.02 -17.00 0.91
N LEU A 63 -7.33 -16.05 1.80
CA LEU A 63 -6.70 -14.73 1.80
C LEU A 63 -5.20 -14.82 2.11
N THR A 64 -4.75 -15.74 2.97
CA THR A 64 -3.32 -15.96 3.21
C THR A 64 -2.59 -16.37 1.94
N ALA A 65 -3.19 -17.23 1.10
CA ALA A 65 -2.59 -17.61 -0.17
C ALA A 65 -2.50 -16.41 -1.12
N ILE A 66 -3.60 -15.64 -1.26
CA ILE A 66 -3.64 -14.44 -2.11
C ILE A 66 -2.62 -13.41 -1.64
N VAL A 67 -2.58 -13.07 -0.35
CA VAL A 67 -1.64 -12.08 0.21
C VAL A 67 -0.20 -12.47 -0.06
N ARG A 68 0.14 -13.76 0.03
CA ARG A 68 1.49 -14.23 -0.29
C ARG A 68 1.82 -14.06 -1.77
N GLU A 69 0.91 -14.45 -2.65
CA GLU A 69 1.07 -14.28 -4.10
C GLU A 69 1.28 -12.82 -4.48
N GLU A 70 0.49 -11.87 -3.92
CA GLU A 70 0.67 -10.45 -4.25
C GLU A 70 1.96 -9.85 -3.66
N LEU A 71 2.45 -10.37 -2.53
CA LEU A 71 3.76 -9.98 -2.01
C LEU A 71 4.91 -10.54 -2.87
N GLU A 72 4.78 -11.77 -3.36
CA GLU A 72 5.72 -12.36 -4.33
C GLU A 72 5.71 -11.56 -5.65
N HIS A 73 4.55 -11.07 -6.12
CA HIS A 73 4.46 -10.15 -7.25
C HIS A 73 5.09 -8.78 -6.99
N PHE A 74 4.96 -8.26 -5.77
CA PHE A 74 5.57 -6.99 -5.37
C PHE A 74 7.11 -7.08 -5.28
N GLU A 75 7.64 -8.21 -4.83
CA GLU A 75 9.08 -8.47 -4.66
C GLU A 75 9.79 -8.91 -5.95
N LEU A 76 9.08 -9.02 -7.08
CA LEU A 76 9.66 -9.46 -8.34
C LEU A 76 10.76 -8.48 -8.80
N ASP A 77 12.00 -8.98 -8.85
CA ASP A 77 13.26 -8.21 -8.97
C ASP A 77 13.27 -7.11 -10.05
N VAL A 78 12.55 -7.30 -11.16
CA VAL A 78 12.46 -6.32 -12.27
C VAL A 78 11.67 -5.06 -11.87
N VAL A 79 10.66 -5.21 -11.03
CA VAL A 79 9.91 -4.08 -10.47
C VAL A 79 10.76 -3.42 -9.39
N THR A 80 11.36 -4.19 -8.49
CA THR A 80 12.15 -3.65 -7.37
C THR A 80 13.41 -2.91 -7.82
N GLU A 81 14.20 -3.45 -8.76
CA GLU A 81 15.41 -2.79 -9.30
C GLU A 81 15.04 -1.46 -10.00
N ARG A 82 13.97 -1.46 -10.80
CA ARG A 82 13.51 -0.25 -11.47
C ARG A 82 12.89 0.76 -10.51
N LEU A 83 12.20 0.29 -9.47
CA LEU A 83 11.71 1.12 -8.37
C LEU A 83 12.85 1.74 -7.58
N GLU A 84 13.94 1.02 -7.32
CA GLU A 84 15.12 1.55 -6.65
C GLU A 84 15.74 2.68 -7.49
N GLU A 85 15.91 2.49 -8.80
CA GLU A 85 16.41 3.54 -9.69
C GLU A 85 15.50 4.78 -9.73
N LEU A 86 14.18 4.59 -9.70
CA LEU A 86 13.21 5.68 -9.69
C LEU A 86 13.10 6.36 -8.31
N ALA A 87 13.18 5.59 -7.23
CA ALA A 87 13.16 6.09 -5.85
C ALA A 87 14.44 6.87 -5.53
N ILE A 88 15.59 6.49 -6.08
CA ILE A 88 16.82 7.28 -6.01
C ILE A 88 16.61 8.63 -6.70
N LYS A 89 16.03 8.66 -7.90
CA LYS A 89 15.74 9.91 -8.63
C LYS A 89 14.70 10.78 -7.92
N GLU A 90 13.66 10.17 -7.35
CA GLU A 90 12.66 10.88 -6.55
C GLU A 90 13.30 11.44 -5.26
N SER A 91 14.11 10.65 -4.57
CA SER A 91 14.83 11.08 -3.36
C SER A 91 15.83 12.19 -3.66
N GLU A 92 16.56 12.14 -4.77
CA GLU A 92 17.47 13.21 -5.23
C GLU A 92 16.70 14.50 -5.53
N PHE A 93 15.55 14.38 -6.20
CA PHE A 93 14.68 15.51 -6.49
C PHE A 93 14.08 16.12 -5.21
N LEU A 94 13.58 15.29 -4.30
CA LEU A 94 13.02 15.71 -3.02
C LEU A 94 14.09 16.29 -2.09
N ALA A 95 15.32 15.76 -2.07
CA ALA A 95 16.44 16.33 -1.31
C ALA A 95 16.83 17.73 -1.81
N THR A 96 16.63 18.01 -3.09
CA THR A 96 16.83 19.35 -3.67
C THR A 96 15.75 20.34 -3.22
N LEU A 97 14.53 19.85 -2.99
CA LEU A 97 13.38 20.67 -2.57
C LEU A 97 13.25 20.79 -1.04
N HIS A 98 13.68 19.78 -0.29
CA HIS A 98 13.67 19.70 1.17
C HIS A 98 15.04 19.17 1.66
N PRO A 99 15.98 20.06 2.00
CA PRO A 99 17.33 19.69 2.43
C PRO A 99 17.39 19.10 3.84
N GLU A 100 16.28 19.17 4.60
CA GLU A 100 16.17 18.63 5.95
C GLU A 100 15.56 17.22 5.91
N PRO A 101 16.17 16.21 6.55
CA PRO A 101 15.71 14.83 6.48
C PRO A 101 14.29 14.66 7.04
N LEU A 102 13.45 13.86 6.37
CA LEU A 102 12.04 13.62 6.76
C LEU A 102 11.90 13.16 8.22
N ASP A 103 12.89 12.45 8.76
CA ASP A 103 12.94 12.03 10.17
C ASP A 103 13.00 13.20 11.16
N SER A 104 13.64 14.32 10.80
CA SER A 104 13.67 15.53 11.62
C SER A 104 12.31 16.24 11.63
N GLN A 105 11.58 16.18 10.51
CA GLN A 105 10.23 16.71 10.35
C GLN A 105 9.18 15.85 11.07
N LEU A 106 9.30 14.53 11.02
CA LEU A 106 8.43 13.61 11.76
C LEU A 106 8.66 13.70 13.27
N SER A 107 9.91 13.87 13.71
CA SER A 107 10.26 14.07 15.13
C SER A 107 9.69 15.38 15.66
N SER A 108 9.75 16.48 14.90
CA SER A 108 9.15 17.75 15.31
C SER A 108 7.61 17.66 15.36
N PHE A 109 6.99 17.01 14.37
CA PHE A 109 5.54 16.78 14.34
C PHE A 109 5.04 15.85 15.47
N ALA A 110 5.83 14.84 15.84
CA ALA A 110 5.54 13.95 16.96
C ALA A 110 5.67 14.65 18.32
N LEU A 111 6.69 15.50 18.50
CA LEU A 111 6.85 16.37 19.68
C LEU A 111 5.68 17.36 19.82
N GLU A 112 5.21 17.91 18.71
CA GLU A 112 4.10 18.87 18.67
C GLU A 112 2.77 18.22 19.05
N ARG A 113 2.49 16.99 18.57
CA ARG A 113 1.34 16.18 19.01
C ARG A 113 1.45 15.68 20.45
N GLY A 114 2.66 15.45 20.96
CA GLY A 114 2.90 15.11 22.37
C GLY A 114 2.52 16.26 23.31
N ARG A 115 2.92 17.49 22.98
CA ARG A 115 2.58 18.69 23.77
C ARG A 115 1.07 18.99 23.79
N TRP A 116 0.33 18.65 22.74
CA TRP A 116 -1.13 18.80 22.71
C TRP A 116 -1.81 17.86 23.71
N ARG A 117 -1.36 16.59 23.78
CA ARG A 117 -1.91 15.56 24.68
C ARG A 117 -1.69 15.91 26.17
N ASP A 118 -0.54 16.49 26.51
CA ASP A 118 -0.23 16.95 27.87
C ASP A 118 -0.95 18.27 28.22
N GLY A 119 -1.14 19.15 27.24
CA GLY A 119 -1.91 20.39 27.39
C GLY A 119 -3.39 20.15 27.65
N GLU A 120 -3.99 19.12 27.03
CA GLU A 120 -5.39 18.74 27.24
C GLU A 120 -5.63 18.08 28.61
N ARG A 121 -4.67 17.27 29.09
CA ARG A 121 -4.74 16.61 30.40
C ARG A 121 -4.63 17.61 31.57
N ARG A 122 -3.88 18.71 31.42
CA ARG A 122 -3.87 19.82 32.41
C ARG A 122 -5.12 20.69 32.41
N ARG A 123 -5.88 20.75 31.30
CA ARG A 123 -7.16 21.49 31.24
C ARG A 123 -8.34 20.67 31.76
N ARG A 124 -8.24 19.34 31.78
CA ARG A 124 -9.17 18.44 32.46
C ARG A 124 -8.61 18.01 33.82
N GLY A 125 -8.29 19.01 34.66
CA GLY A 125 -7.97 18.76 36.06
C GLY A 125 -9.18 18.13 36.76
N ASP A 126 -9.00 16.86 37.09
CA ASP A 126 -9.80 16.03 37.97
C ASP A 126 -10.21 16.78 39.24
N GLY A 127 -11.52 17.05 39.35
CA GLY A 127 -12.18 17.34 40.60
C GLY A 127 -12.73 16.03 41.17
N GLU A 128 -11.86 15.18 41.68
CA GLU A 128 -12.25 14.03 42.50
C GLU A 128 -12.10 14.45 43.96
N LYS A 129 -13.23 14.88 44.56
CA LYS A 129 -13.40 15.08 46.00
C LYS A 129 -14.30 13.97 46.52
N ASP A 130 -13.84 13.43 47.64
CA ASP A 130 -14.48 12.59 48.67
C ASP A 130 -14.70 11.10 48.36
#